data_AF-A0A498HQK1-F1
#
_entry.id   AF-A0A498HQK1-F1
#
_cell.length_a   1.000
_cell.length_b   1.000
_cell.length_c   1.000
_cell.angle_alpha   90.00
_cell.angle_beta   90.00
_cell.angle_gamma   90.00
#
_symmetry.space_group_name_H-M   'P 1'
#
loop_
_entity.id
_entity.type
_entity.pdbx_description
1 polymer ?
#
loop_
_entity_poly.entity_id
_entity_poly.type
_entity_poly.pdbx_seq_one_letter_code
_entity_poly.pdbx_strand_id
1 'polypeptide(L)'
;MATQITNGDGVARVSALNCIDLSSSDTHQSVSLLKQACLDCWFFYLVNHGISEGFMAEVDKGGDEICTEMENTEERENGGDKKTIKKNI
;
A
#
# COMPACT_ATOMS: atom_id res chain seq x y z
N MET A 1 -20.55 -10.56 4.82
CA MET A 1 -20.45 -11.95 4.30
C MET A 1 -19.02 -12.15 3.85
N ALA A 2 -18.28 -13.10 4.45
CA ALA A 2 -16.90 -13.37 4.05
C ALA A 2 -16.91 -14.26 2.80
N THR A 3 -16.35 -13.78 1.69
CA THR A 3 -16.19 -14.58 0.47
C THR A 3 -14.98 -15.49 0.65
N GLN A 4 -15.21 -16.81 0.74
CA GLN A 4 -14.12 -17.78 0.83
C GLN A 4 -13.56 -18.03 -0.56
N ILE A 5 -12.30 -17.64 -0.78
CA ILE A 5 -11.52 -17.99 -1.98
C ILE A 5 -10.68 -19.20 -1.60
N THR A 6 -11.03 -20.39 -2.07
CA THR A 6 -10.32 -21.64 -1.74
C THR A 6 -9.39 -22.03 -2.88
N ASN A 7 -8.08 -21.95 -2.66
CA ASN A 7 -7.09 -22.67 -3.47
C ASN A 7 -6.03 -23.27 -2.53
N GLY A 8 -6.14 -24.59 -2.29
CA GLY A 8 -5.06 -25.53 -1.96
C GLY A 8 -4.12 -25.24 -0.79
N ASP A 9 -4.37 -25.95 0.32
CA ASP A 9 -3.48 -26.25 1.46
C ASP A 9 -3.08 -25.07 2.39
N GLY A 10 -3.82 -24.95 3.49
CA GLY A 10 -3.75 -23.87 4.48
C GLY A 10 -4.88 -22.85 4.31
N VAL A 11 -6.01 -23.06 5.01
CA VAL A 11 -7.14 -22.09 5.01
C VAL A 11 -6.74 -20.86 5.83
N ALA A 12 -5.90 -20.00 5.26
CA ALA A 12 -5.84 -18.61 5.68
C ALA A 12 -7.21 -18.02 5.39
N ARG A 13 -7.95 -17.67 6.45
CA ARG A 13 -9.25 -17.01 6.33
C ARG A 13 -8.98 -15.59 5.85
N VAL A 14 -8.87 -15.42 4.53
CA VAL A 14 -8.79 -14.09 3.94
C VAL A 14 -10.18 -13.47 4.11
N SER A 15 -10.34 -12.65 5.14
CA SER A 15 -11.50 -11.78 5.26
C SER A 15 -11.44 -10.82 4.07
N ALA A 16 -12.36 -10.97 3.12
CA ALA A 16 -12.53 -10.00 2.05
C ALA A 16 -12.79 -8.63 2.70
N LEU A 17 -11.83 -7.71 2.57
CA LEU A 17 -11.98 -6.34 3.06
C LEU A 17 -13.04 -5.61 2.23
N ASN A 18 -13.74 -4.68 2.85
CA ASN A 18 -14.72 -3.87 2.14
C ASN A 18 -14.03 -3.06 1.04
N CYS A 19 -14.61 -3.04 -0.16
CA CYS A 19 -14.16 -2.21 -1.28
C CYS A 19 -15.24 -1.14 -1.54
N ILE A 20 -14.87 0.13 -1.41
CA ILE A 20 -15.80 1.27 -1.50
C ILE A 20 -15.51 2.05 -2.77
N ASP A 21 -16.54 2.18 -3.62
CA ASP A 21 -16.48 2.96 -4.85
C ASP A 21 -16.82 4.44 -4.59
N LEU A 22 -15.89 5.34 -4.92
CA LEU A 22 -16.06 6.78 -4.75
C LEU A 22 -16.57 7.50 -6.01
N SER A 23 -16.82 6.78 -7.11
CA SER A 23 -17.37 7.37 -8.34
C SER A 23 -18.88 7.64 -8.30
N SER A 24 -19.58 7.13 -7.28
CA SER A 24 -21.01 7.37 -7.11
C SER A 24 -21.31 8.86 -6.96
N SER A 25 -22.34 9.34 -7.65
CA SER A 25 -22.83 10.71 -7.50
C SER A 25 -23.60 10.94 -6.20
N ASP A 26 -24.03 9.87 -5.51
CA ASP A 26 -24.64 9.94 -4.18
C ASP A 26 -23.56 9.92 -3.09
N THR A 27 -23.10 11.11 -2.73
CA THR A 27 -22.08 11.30 -1.68
C THR A 27 -22.55 10.78 -0.31
N HIS A 28 -23.85 10.82 0.00
CA HIS A 28 -24.36 10.35 1.29
C HIS A 28 -24.19 8.84 1.44
N GLN A 29 -24.40 8.10 0.34
CA GLN A 29 -24.15 6.67 0.31
C GLN A 29 -22.67 6.36 0.54
N SER A 30 -21.76 7.00 -0.20
CA SER A 30 -20.31 6.77 -0.06
C SER A 30 -19.80 7.08 1.34
N VAL A 31 -20.26 8.18 1.94
CA VAL A 31 -19.93 8.56 3.33
C VAL A 31 -20.47 7.55 4.34
N SER A 32 -21.68 7.03 4.13
CA SER A 32 -22.28 6.03 5.02
C SER A 32 -21.51 4.71 4.99
N LEU A 33 -21.12 4.26 3.80
CA LEU A 33 -20.30 3.05 3.62
C LEU A 33 -18.92 3.20 4.26
N LEU A 34 -18.28 4.36 4.09
CA LEU A 34 -16.98 4.66 4.71
C LEU A 34 -17.09 4.63 6.24
N LYS A 35 -18.12 5.29 6.80
CA LYS A 35 -18.38 5.26 8.24
C LYS A 35 -18.56 3.85 8.75
N GLN A 36 -19.33 3.03 8.03
CA GLN A 36 -19.57 1.65 8.45
C GLN A 36 -18.30 0.80 8.40
N ALA A 37 -17.48 0.91 7.35
CA ALA A 37 -16.20 0.21 7.27
C ALA A 37 -15.23 0.61 8.41
N CYS A 38 -15.23 1.89 8.78
CA CYS A 38 -14.47 2.39 9.94
C CYS A 38 -14.97 1.86 11.30
N LEU A 39 -16.23 1.42 11.41
CA LEU A 39 -16.75 0.83 12.64
C LEU A 39 -16.55 -0.69 12.67
N ASP A 40 -16.69 -1.35 11.51
CA ASP A 40 -16.76 -2.81 11.41
C ASP A 40 -15.37 -3.46 11.27
N CYS A 41 -14.56 -3.01 10.31
CA CYS A 41 -13.36 -3.74 9.88
C CYS A 41 -12.05 -2.93 9.92
N TRP A 42 -12.13 -1.59 10.02
CA TRP A 42 -11.02 -0.61 10.09
C TRP A 42 -10.06 -0.59 8.90
N PHE A 43 -10.08 -1.65 8.09
CA PHE A 43 -9.35 -1.83 6.86
C PHE A 43 -10.35 -2.01 5.71
N PHE A 44 -10.13 -1.25 4.64
CA PHE A 44 -10.94 -1.25 3.44
C PHE A 44 -10.12 -0.74 2.25
N TYR A 45 -10.57 -1.05 1.05
CA TYR A 45 -10.04 -0.51 -0.20
C TYR A 45 -10.96 0.60 -0.70
N LEU A 46 -10.37 1.63 -1.30
CA LEU A 46 -11.10 2.64 -2.05
C LEU A 46 -10.79 2.45 -3.54
N VAL A 47 -11.81 2.48 -4.37
CA VAL A 47 -11.68 2.47 -5.84
C VAL A 47 -12.32 3.71 -6.42
N ASN A 48 -11.89 4.06 -7.64
CA ASN A 48 -12.31 5.29 -8.32
C ASN A 48 -12.16 6.55 -7.43
N HIS A 49 -11.09 6.61 -6.64
CA HIS A 49 -10.80 7.71 -5.71
C HIS A 49 -10.31 9.00 -6.40
N GLY A 50 -10.23 9.01 -7.73
CA GLY A 50 -9.85 10.20 -8.53
C GLY A 50 -8.35 10.50 -8.60
N ILE A 51 -7.49 9.60 -8.09
CA ILE A 51 -6.03 9.69 -8.25
C ILE A 51 -5.68 8.91 -9.52
N SER A 52 -4.86 9.49 -10.39
CA SER A 52 -4.48 8.83 -11.64
C SER A 52 -3.56 7.63 -11.39
N GLU A 53 -3.74 6.58 -12.19
CA GLU A 53 -2.85 5.40 -12.14
C GLU A 53 -1.40 5.79 -12.45
N GLY A 54 -1.19 6.75 -13.36
CA GLY A 54 0.15 7.26 -13.67
C GLY A 54 0.85 7.88 -12.47
N PHE A 55 0.11 8.58 -11.60
CA PHE A 55 0.67 9.13 -10.36
C PHE A 55 1.00 8.03 -9.35
N MET A 56 0.15 7.00 -9.21
CA MET A 56 0.47 5.85 -8.34
C MET A 56 1.75 5.15 -8.80
N ALA A 57 1.89 4.89 -10.09
CA ALA A 57 3.08 4.25 -10.65
C ALA A 57 4.36 5.08 -10.44
N GLU A 58 4.26 6.41 -10.51
CA GLU A 58 5.39 7.30 -10.21
C GLU A 58 5.82 7.22 -8.74
N VAL A 59 4.84 7.22 -7.82
CA VAL A 59 5.09 7.08 -6.38
C VAL A 59 5.71 5.72 -6.05
N ASP A 60 5.19 4.64 -6.63
CA ASP A 60 5.70 3.29 -6.43
C ASP A 60 7.15 3.19 -6.91
N LYS A 61 7.45 3.69 -8.12
CA LYS A 61 8.81 3.72 -8.66
C LYS A 61 9.76 4.55 -7.78
N GLY A 62 9.32 5.71 -7.30
CA GLY A 62 10.13 6.55 -6.42
C GLY A 62 10.46 5.85 -5.10
N GLY A 63 9.50 5.11 -4.54
CA GLY A 63 9.71 4.27 -3.36
C GLY A 63 10.74 3.17 -3.58
N ASP A 64 10.62 2.44 -4.69
CA ASP A 64 11.55 1.37 -5.08
C ASP A 64 12.98 1.90 -5.25
N GLU A 65 13.15 3.06 -5.88
CA GLU A 65 14.46 3.71 -6.05
C GLU A 65 15.09 4.05 -4.70
N ILE A 66 14.32 4.65 -3.78
CA ILE A 66 14.81 5.00 -2.43
C ILE A 66 15.21 3.75 -1.65
N CYS A 67 14.36 2.71 -1.65
CA CYS A 67 14.66 1.44 -0.99
C CYS A 67 15.94 0.81 -1.55
N THR A 68 16.10 0.87 -2.88
CA THR A 68 17.29 0.37 -3.58
C THR A 68 18.53 1.19 -3.20
N GLU A 69 18.45 2.51 -3.15
CA GLU A 69 19.57 3.35 -2.73
C GLU A 69 19.99 3.09 -1.28
N MET A 70 19.02 2.86 -0.39
CA MET A 70 19.29 2.51 1.02
C MET A 70 20.01 1.16 1.13
N GLU A 71 19.60 0.14 0.37
CA GLU A 71 20.27 -1.16 0.33
C GLU A 71 21.71 -1.07 -0.21
N ASN A 72 21.88 -0.21 -1.22
CA ASN A 72 23.18 0.01 -1.86
C ASN A 72 24.08 1.00 -1.10
N THR A 73 23.68 1.54 0.04
CA THR A 73 24.52 2.47 0.81
C THR A 73 25.15 1.77 2.02
N GLU A 74 26.47 1.82 2.13
CA GLU A 74 27.21 1.35 3.31
C GLU A 74 27.96 2.51 3.97
N GLU A 75 27.88 2.60 5.30
CA GLU A 75 28.74 3.48 6.10
C GLU A 75 29.94 2.69 6.62
N ARG A 76 31.14 3.18 6.33
CA ARG A 76 32.38 2.65 6.94
C ARG A 76 33.07 3.77 7.70
N GLU A 77 33.37 3.51 8.97
CA GLU A 77 34.24 4.37 9.78
C GLU A 77 35.68 3.90 9.65
N ASN A 78 36.56 4.76 9.14
CA ASN A 78 38.00 4.55 9.18
C ASN A 78 38.65 5.76 9.83
N GLY A 79 39.21 5.58 11.03
CA GLY A 79 40.06 6.60 11.65
C GLY A 79 39.38 7.93 11.98
N GLY A 80 38.09 7.93 12.33
CA GLY A 80 37.37 9.11 12.81
C GLY A 80 36.52 9.83 11.76
N ASP A 81 36.69 9.54 10.47
CA ASP A 81 35.87 10.10 9.39
C ASP A 81 34.84 9.07 8.90
N LYS A 82 33.56 9.44 8.96
CA LYS A 82 32.46 8.68 8.36
C LYS A 82 32.42 8.93 6.86
N LYS A 83 32.55 7.87 6.05
CA LYS A 83 32.39 7.97 4.59
C LYS A 83 31.21 7.11 4.13
N THR A 84 30.29 7.74 3.40
CA THR A 84 29.19 7.08 2.69
C THR A 84 29.71 6.49 1.37
N ILE A 85 29.43 5.21 1.11
CA ILE A 85 29.84 4.52 -0.12
C ILE A 85 28.60 3.90 -0.78
N LYS A 86 28.40 4.16 -2.07
CA LYS A 86 27.40 3.45 -2.89
C LYS A 86 28.02 2.14 -3.40
N LYS A 87 27.37 1.00 -3.15
CA LYS A 87 27.68 -0.33 -3.69
C LYS A 87 27.27 -0.35 -5.17
N ASN A 88 28.19 -0.74 -6.04
CA ASN A 88 27.85 -1.10 -7.42
C ASN A 88 27.50 -2.60 -7.42
N ILE A 89 26.24 -2.91 -7.68
CA ILE A 89 25.82 -4.26 -8.11
C ILE A 89 26.13 -4.40 -9.61
#